data_AF-A0A951NWZ1-F1
#
_entry.id   AF-A0A951NWZ1-F1
#
_cell.length_a   1.000
_cell.length_b   1.000
_cell.length_c   1.000
_cell.angle_alpha   90.00
_cell.angle_beta   90.00
_cell.angle_gamma   90.00
#
_symmetry.space_group_name_H-M   'P 1'
#
loop_
_entity.id
_entity.type
_entity.pdbx_description
1 polymer ?
#
loop_
_entity_poly.entity_id
_entity_poly.type
_entity_poly.pdbx_seq_one_letter_code
_entity_poly.pdbx_strand_id
1 'polypeptide(L)' 'MSLYRSRAHHLIDRLSDAELEKFWSVLETAYSDFYMLRAIEDGRRAHNPGDTLTREEAMQLLPVLQPAPRSL' A
#
# COMPACT_ATOMS: atom_id res chain seq x y z
N MET A 1 0.99 1.36 -27.02
CA MET A 1 0.22 1.66 -25.79
C MET A 1 -0.86 0.58 -25.63
N SER A 2 -1.11 0.07 -24.43
CA SER A 2 -2.16 -0.96 -24.24
C SER A 2 -3.54 -0.37 -24.51
N LEU A 3 -4.41 -1.10 -25.22
CA LEU A 3 -5.75 -0.65 -25.63
C LEU A 3 -6.62 -0.22 -24.42
N TYR A 4 -6.41 -0.86 -23.28
CA TYR A 4 -7.05 -0.50 -22.01
C TYR A 4 -6.58 0.84 -21.45
N ARG A 5 -5.29 1.18 -21.57
CA ARG A 5 -4.76 2.48 -21.14
C ARG A 5 -5.37 3.61 -21.96
N SER A 6 -5.45 3.43 -23.29
CA SER A 6 -6.07 4.42 -24.17
C SER A 6 -7.57 4.59 -23.89
N ARG A 7 -8.31 3.49 -23.64
CA ARG A 7 -9.72 3.56 -23.25
C ARG A 7 -9.94 4.25 -21.90
N ALA A 8 -9.10 3.97 -20.91
CA ALA A 8 -9.19 4.56 -19.59
C ALA A 8 -8.98 6.09 -19.65
N HIS A 9 -7.99 6.56 -20.40
CA HIS A 9 -7.77 8.00 -20.59
C HIS A 9 -9.00 8.68 -21.21
N HIS A 10 -9.57 8.11 -22.28
CA HIS A 10 -10.78 8.68 -22.89
C HIS A 10 -12.02 8.66 -21.99
N LEU A 11 -12.09 7.74 -21.03
CA LEU A 11 -13.15 7.72 -20.03
C LEU A 11 -12.94 8.84 -19.01
N ILE A 12 -11.72 9.01 -18.51
CA ILE A 12 -11.35 10.08 -17.56
C ILE A 12 -11.62 11.46 -18.18
N ASP A 13 -11.23 11.67 -19.43
CA ASP A 13 -11.41 12.95 -20.14
C ASP A 13 -12.89 13.36 -20.32
N ARG A 14 -13.83 12.43 -20.12
CA ARG A 14 -15.28 12.66 -20.27
C ARG A 14 -15.99 12.86 -18.94
N LEU A 15 -15.32 12.65 -17.81
CA LEU A 15 -15.90 12.82 -16.49
C LEU A 15 -15.76 14.28 -16.04
N SER A 16 -16.80 14.80 -15.41
CA SER A 16 -16.71 16.07 -14.68
C SER A 16 -15.86 15.92 -13.42
N ASP A 17 -15.37 17.03 -12.86
CA ASP A 17 -14.58 17.03 -11.63
C ASP A 17 -15.29 16.34 -10.46
N ALA A 18 -16.61 16.54 -10.32
CA ALA A 18 -17.41 15.89 -9.28
C ALA A 18 -17.51 14.36 -9.47
N GLU A 19 -17.60 13.90 -10.73
CA GLU A 19 -17.58 12.47 -11.05
C GLU A 19 -16.19 11.86 -10.84
N LEU A 20 -15.13 12.62 -11.15
CA LEU A 20 -13.75 12.23 -10.89
C LEU A 20 -13.47 12.08 -9.40
N GLU A 21 -13.94 13.01 -8.57
CA GLU A 21 -13.78 12.93 -7.10
C GLU A 21 -14.48 11.69 -6.54
N LYS A 22 -15.73 11.43 -6.98
CA LYS A 22 -16.45 10.22 -6.60
C LYS A 22 -15.74 8.95 -7.08
N PHE A 23 -15.30 8.93 -8.34
CA PHE A 23 -14.59 7.79 -8.91
C PHE A 23 -13.26 7.53 -8.19
N TRP A 24 -12.53 8.60 -7.84
CA TRP A 24 -11.26 8.51 -7.13
C TRP A 24 -11.41 7.78 -5.80
N SER A 25 -12.42 8.10 -4.98
CA SER A 25 -12.63 7.43 -3.68
C SER A 25 -12.76 5.90 -3.80
N VAL A 26 -13.41 5.42 -4.86
CA VAL A 26 -13.58 3.99 -5.14
C VAL A 26 -12.27 3.39 -5.65
N LEU A 27 -11.60 4.09 -6.58
CA LEU A 27 -10.35 3.64 -7.17
C LEU A 27 -9.22 3.57 -6.15
N GLU A 28 -9.12 4.56 -5.27
CA GLU A 28 -8.11 4.66 -4.21
C GLU A 28 -8.19 3.47 -3.25
N THR A 29 -9.41 3.10 -2.86
CA THR A 29 -9.64 1.93 -2.00
C THR A 29 -9.17 0.65 -2.70
N ALA A 30 -9.63 0.44 -3.94
CA ALA A 30 -9.24 -0.75 -4.71
C ALA A 30 -7.73 -0.81 -5.00
N TYR A 31 -7.11 0.34 -5.28
CA TYR A 31 -5.67 0.45 -5.49
C TYR A 31 -4.89 0.11 -4.22
N SER A 32 -5.31 0.65 -3.07
CA SER A 32 -4.67 0.40 -1.78
C SER A 32 -4.76 -1.07 -1.38
N ASP A 33 -5.94 -1.68 -1.55
CA ASP A 33 -6.15 -3.11 -1.29
C ASP A 33 -5.26 -3.97 -2.18
N PHE A 34 -5.24 -3.68 -3.49
CA PHE A 34 -4.40 -4.40 -4.44
C PHE A 34 -2.91 -4.27 -4.12
N TYR A 35 -2.47 -3.05 -3.79
CA TYR A 35 -1.09 -2.77 -3.42
C TYR A 35 -0.69 -3.55 -2.17
N MET A 36 -1.54 -3.54 -1.13
CA MET A 36 -1.29 -4.25 0.12
C MET A 36 -1.24 -5.75 -0.09
N LEU A 37 -2.18 -6.31 -0.86
CA LEU A 37 -2.21 -7.74 -1.18
C LEU A 37 -0.92 -8.16 -1.89
N ARG A 38 -0.47 -7.37 -2.88
CA ARG A 38 0.78 -7.64 -3.59
C ARG A 38 1.98 -7.58 -2.66
N ALA A 39 2.05 -6.59 -1.77
CA ALA A 39 3.13 -6.49 -0.79
C ALA A 39 3.17 -7.70 0.15
N ILE A 40 2.00 -8.20 0.58
CA ILE A 40 1.90 -9.42 1.38
C ILE A 40 2.39 -10.64 0.60
N GLU A 41 1.96 -10.80 -0.66
CA GLU A 41 2.40 -11.91 -1.51
C GLU A 41 3.91 -11.88 -1.76
N ASP A 42 4.45 -10.71 -2.07
CA ASP A 42 5.89 -10.53 -2.29
C ASP A 42 6.68 -10.80 -1.00
N GLY A 43 6.19 -10.34 0.16
CA GLY A 43 6.76 -10.67 1.46
C GLY A 43 6.73 -12.17 1.76
N ARG A 44 5.62 -12.86 1.45
CA ARG A 44 5.51 -14.32 1.62
C ARG A 44 6.47 -15.10 0.73
N ARG A 45 6.81 -14.57 -0.45
CA ARG A 45 7.79 -15.19 -1.37
C ARG A 45 9.23 -14.90 -0.95
N ALA A 46 9.48 -13.74 -0.37
CA ALA A 46 10.82 -13.29 -0.01
C ALA A 46 11.30 -13.83 1.35
N HIS A 47 10.39 -14.00 2.31
CA HIS A 47 10.75 -14.40 3.67
C HIS A 47 10.72 -15.92 3.86
N ASN A 48 11.76 -16.45 4.50
CA ASN A 48 11.80 -17.80 5.06
C ASN A 48 11.38 -17.79 6.54
N PRO A 49 11.02 -18.95 7.13
CA PRO A 49 10.83 -19.06 8.57
C PRO A 49 12.05 -18.54 9.33
N GLY A 50 11.86 -17.53 10.19
CA GLY A 50 12.92 -16.86 10.95
C GLY A 50 13.36 -15.49 10.42
N ASP A 51 13.00 -15.13 9.18
CA ASP A 51 13.30 -13.79 8.62
C ASP A 51 12.35 -12.70 9.15
N THR A 52 11.21 -13.12 9.71
CA THR A 52 10.19 -12.23 10.26
C THR A 52 10.06 -12.44 11.75
N LEU A 53 9.93 -11.33 12.48
CA LEU A 53 9.58 -11.35 13.90
C LEU A 53 8.09 -11.70 14.06
N THR A 54 7.78 -12.52 15.05
CA THR A 54 6.45 -12.57 15.63
C THR A 54 6.11 -11.22 16.25
N ARG A 55 4.81 -11.00 16.49
CA ARG A 55 4.34 -9.77 17.14
C ARG A 55 5.01 -9.58 18.50
N GLU A 56 5.15 -10.64 19.28
CA GLU A 56 5.75 -10.63 20.61
C GLU A 56 7.25 -10.29 20.55
N GLU A 57 7.99 -10.88 19.60
CA GLU A 57 9.41 -10.55 19.37
C GLU A 57 9.59 -9.11 18.90
N ALA A 58 8.73 -8.63 18.01
CA ALA A 58 8.75 -7.24 17.56
C ALA A 58 8.46 -6.26 18.71
N MET A 59 7.51 -6.57 19.59
CA MET A 59 7.19 -5.77 20.77
C MET A 59 8.33 -5.72 21.79
N GLN A 60 9.13 -6.78 21.91
CA GLN A 60 10.32 -6.79 22.75
C GLN A 60 11.47 -5.95 22.18
N LEU A 61 11.59 -5.87 20.85
CA LEU A 61 12.63 -5.09 20.17
C LEU A 61 12.27 -3.61 20.01
N LEU A 62 10.99 -3.27 19.98
CA LEU A 62 10.49 -1.90 19.84
C LEU A 62 11.15 -0.87 20.78
N PRO A 63 11.32 -1.14 22.10
CA PRO A 63 12.02 -0.23 23.01
C PRO A 63 13.51 -0.03 22.68
N VAL A 64 14.17 -1.05 22.12
CA VAL A 64 15.59 -1.01 21.74
C VAL A 64 15.80 -0.20 20.45
N LEU A 65 14.78 -0.19 19.58
CA LEU A 65 14.78 0.53 18.30
C LEU A 65 14.34 2.00 18.45
N GLN A 66 13.85 2.41 19.62
CA GLN A 66 13.57 3.82 19.89
C GLN A 66 14.90 4.57 20.07
N PRO A 67 15.18 5.64 19.31
CA PRO A 67 16.32 6.48 19.59
C PRO A 67 16.20 7.02 21.01
N ALA A 68 17.33 7.08 21.73
CA ALA A 68 17.38 7.60 23.09
C ALA A 68 16.58 8.92 23.17
N PRO A 69 15.78 9.13 24.23
CA PRO A 69 15.04 10.37 24.39
C PRO A 69 16.05 11.51 24.26
N ARG A 70 15.82 12.40 23.27
CA ARG A 70 16.64 13.60 23.11
C ARG A 70 16.52 14.37 24.43
N SER A 71 17.57 14.32 25.25
CA SER A 71 17.69 15.18 26.42
C SER A 71 17.66 16.62 25.92
N LEU A 72 16.63 17.37 26.34
CA LEU A 72 16.54 18.81 26.16
C LEU A 72 17.56 19.52 27.06
#